data_AF-A0A645BZY3-F1
#
_entry.id   AF-A0A645BZY3-F1
#
_cell.length_a   1.000
_cell.length_b   1.000
_cell.length_c   1.000
_cell.angle_alpha   90.00
_cell.angle_beta   90.00
_cell.angle_gamma   90.00
#
_symmetry.space_group_name_H-M   'P 1'
#
loop_
_entity.id
_entity.type
_entity.pdbx_description
1 polymer ?
#
loop_
_entity_poly.entity_id
_entity_poly.type
_entity_poly.pdbx_seq_one_letter_code
_entity_poly.pdbx_strand_id
1 'polypeptide(L)'
;MYPSAELEKYASLIKDYCSIPESSRLYVLKCYYDGIFNGDENGCFNPGDPLKRCEAAKLIAAIIYRNLRASADLRENSTKFSEDDYTYDSNGVKQLKPEALEKLLDACRNFFTIESGTKNELVINAKSTLPEGYTCEILVSRYLYGRNYRAYHFGLSIKDSASDDTAANKRVLLAYQGVPCEATVLIMLRNQLDSGEIEAVSEYRIGKDLSVKLLSRQTRSAV
;
A
#
# COMPACT_ATOMS: atom_id res chain seq x y z
N MET A 1 -3.14 -15.59 17.35
CA MET A 1 -3.79 -16.90 17.10
C MET A 1 -4.60 -16.73 15.83
N TYR A 2 -4.35 -17.53 14.78
CA TYR A 2 -5.08 -17.39 13.51
C TYR A 2 -6.55 -17.80 13.72
N PRO A 3 -7.54 -16.96 13.39
CA PRO A 3 -8.93 -17.39 13.37
C PRO A 3 -9.12 -18.41 12.25
N SER A 4 -9.35 -19.68 12.61
CA SER A 4 -9.42 -20.81 11.66
C SER A 4 -10.47 -20.62 10.56
N ALA A 5 -11.59 -19.97 10.89
CA ALA A 5 -12.67 -19.66 9.94
C ALA A 5 -12.26 -18.66 8.85
N GLU A 6 -11.29 -17.78 9.11
CA GLU A 6 -10.82 -16.81 8.10
C GLU A 6 -9.84 -17.44 7.11
N LEU A 7 -9.15 -18.54 7.49
CA LEU A 7 -8.16 -19.17 6.62
C LEU A 7 -8.81 -19.98 5.49
N GLU A 8 -10.00 -20.52 5.71
CA GLU A 8 -10.72 -21.33 4.72
C GLU A 8 -11.08 -20.53 3.46
N LYS A 9 -11.26 -19.21 3.57
CA LYS A 9 -11.51 -18.34 2.40
C LYS A 9 -10.35 -18.39 1.39
N TYR A 10 -9.12 -18.64 1.84
CA TYR A 10 -7.95 -18.70 0.95
C TYR A 10 -7.82 -20.03 0.22
N ALA A 11 -8.51 -21.08 0.66
CA ALA A 11 -8.49 -22.38 0.00
C ALA A 11 -9.02 -22.30 -1.44
N SER A 12 -10.03 -21.46 -1.69
CA SER A 12 -10.59 -21.23 -3.03
C SER A 12 -9.68 -20.41 -3.95
N LEU A 13 -8.68 -19.71 -3.39
CA LEU A 13 -7.72 -18.91 -4.16
C LEU A 13 -6.50 -19.72 -4.64
N ILE A 14 -6.29 -20.93 -4.10
CA ILE A 14 -5.23 -21.85 -4.51
C ILE A 14 -5.87 -22.91 -5.42
N LYS A 15 -5.61 -22.87 -6.72
CA LYS A 15 -6.33 -23.69 -7.71
C LYS A 15 -6.18 -25.19 -7.48
N ASP A 16 -5.00 -25.63 -7.07
CA ASP A 16 -4.63 -27.02 -6.82
C ASP A 16 -4.64 -27.37 -5.33
N TYR A 17 -5.39 -26.63 -4.51
CA TYR A 17 -5.46 -26.83 -3.06
C TYR A 17 -5.80 -28.29 -2.67
N CYS A 18 -6.70 -28.93 -3.43
CA CYS A 18 -7.08 -30.32 -3.21
C CYS A 18 -5.92 -31.30 -3.41
N SER A 19 -4.93 -30.95 -4.25
CA SER A 19 -3.72 -31.75 -4.51
C SER A 19 -2.69 -31.66 -3.37
N ILE A 20 -2.82 -30.69 -2.48
CA ILE A 20 -1.94 -30.54 -1.32
C ILE A 20 -2.29 -31.62 -0.28
N PRO A 21 -1.28 -32.33 0.28
CA PRO A 21 -1.51 -33.32 1.33
C PRO A 21 -2.27 -32.72 2.52
N GLU A 22 -3.29 -33.43 3.01
CA GLU A 22 -4.20 -32.92 4.05
C GLU A 22 -3.47 -32.44 5.32
N SER A 23 -2.43 -33.16 5.73
CA SER A 23 -1.56 -32.80 6.86
C SER A 23 -0.82 -31.47 6.69
N SER A 24 -0.63 -31.01 5.44
CA SER A 24 0.13 -29.81 5.09
C SER A 24 -0.77 -28.60 4.78
N ARG A 25 -2.04 -28.84 4.42
CA ARG A 25 -2.98 -27.80 3.98
C ARG A 25 -3.07 -26.61 4.93
N LEU A 26 -3.22 -26.87 6.23
CA LEU A 26 -3.32 -25.79 7.23
C LEU A 26 -2.06 -24.91 7.27
N TYR A 27 -0.88 -25.49 7.11
CA TYR A 27 0.39 -24.74 7.09
C TYR A 27 0.53 -23.94 5.80
N VAL A 28 0.12 -24.52 4.67
CA VAL A 28 0.09 -23.79 3.39
C VAL A 28 -0.85 -22.59 3.47
N LEU A 29 -2.04 -22.74 4.04
CA LEU A 29 -2.98 -21.62 4.20
C LEU A 29 -2.40 -20.51 5.08
N LYS A 30 -1.70 -20.85 6.16
CA LYS A 30 -1.02 -19.85 7.00
C LYS A 30 0.06 -19.11 6.22
N CYS A 31 0.92 -19.82 5.50
CA CYS A 31 1.96 -19.21 4.67
C CYS A 31 1.37 -18.36 3.52
N TYR A 32 0.24 -18.77 2.97
CA TYR A 32 -0.47 -18.05 1.92
C TYR A 32 -1.13 -16.76 2.45
N TYR A 33 -1.82 -16.87 3.59
CA TYR A 33 -2.37 -15.73 4.31
C TYR A 33 -1.29 -14.69 4.64
N ASP A 34 -0.18 -15.15 5.22
CA ASP A 34 0.93 -14.29 5.59
C ASP A 34 1.69 -13.73 4.37
N GLY A 35 1.41 -14.20 3.15
CA GLY A 35 2.07 -13.73 1.91
C GLY A 35 3.50 -14.24 1.73
N ILE A 36 3.88 -15.27 2.51
CA ILE A 36 5.20 -15.95 2.43
C ILE A 36 5.26 -16.81 1.18
N PHE A 37 4.14 -17.47 0.85
CA PHE A 37 4.00 -18.32 -0.33
C PHE A 37 2.78 -17.90 -1.13
N ASN A 38 2.92 -17.81 -2.45
CA ASN A 38 1.98 -17.04 -3.27
C ASN A 38 1.41 -17.82 -4.47
N GLY A 39 1.89 -19.05 -4.68
CA GLY A 39 1.65 -19.81 -5.89
C GLY A 39 2.49 -19.32 -7.08
N ASP A 40 2.39 -20.05 -8.18
CA ASP A 40 2.95 -19.68 -9.47
C ASP A 40 2.07 -18.64 -10.21
N GLU A 41 2.44 -18.31 -11.44
CA GLU A 41 1.70 -17.39 -12.31
C GLU A 41 0.28 -17.87 -12.64
N ASN A 42 0.02 -19.18 -12.52
CA ASN A 42 -1.29 -19.78 -12.76
C ASN A 42 -2.14 -19.81 -11.48
N GLY A 43 -1.60 -19.46 -10.32
CA GLY A 43 -2.29 -19.54 -9.03
C GLY A 43 -2.29 -20.95 -8.41
N CYS A 44 -1.33 -21.79 -8.80
CA CYS A 44 -1.12 -23.13 -8.25
C CYS A 44 0.00 -23.15 -7.20
N PHE A 45 -0.12 -23.98 -6.18
CA PHE A 45 0.90 -24.25 -5.16
C PHE A 45 1.97 -25.22 -5.65
N ASN A 46 1.60 -26.17 -6.53
CA ASN A 46 2.42 -27.21 -7.11
C ASN A 46 3.10 -28.10 -6.04
N PRO A 47 2.34 -28.86 -5.22
CA PRO A 47 2.87 -29.60 -4.06
C PRO A 47 3.85 -30.73 -4.42
N GLY A 48 3.84 -31.19 -5.68
CA GLY A 48 4.74 -32.22 -6.18
C GLY A 48 6.05 -31.69 -6.75
N ASP A 49 6.17 -30.37 -6.96
CA ASP A 49 7.33 -29.78 -7.60
C ASP A 49 8.44 -29.52 -6.58
N PRO A 50 9.71 -29.78 -6.93
CA PRO A 50 10.82 -29.47 -6.06
C PRO A 50 11.01 -27.95 -5.96
N LEU A 51 11.14 -27.45 -4.73
CA LEU A 51 11.44 -26.04 -4.47
C LEU A 51 12.82 -25.66 -5.05
N LYS A 52 12.84 -24.71 -5.99
CA LYS A 52 14.10 -24.25 -6.59
C LYS A 52 14.90 -23.40 -5.60
N ARG A 53 16.23 -23.35 -5.78
CA ARG A 53 17.11 -22.53 -4.92
C ARG A 53 16.72 -21.06 -4.87
N CYS A 54 16.32 -20.46 -6.00
CA CYS A 54 15.85 -19.08 -6.06
C CYS A 54 14.53 -18.88 -5.29
N GLU A 55 13.59 -19.82 -5.41
CA GLU A 55 12.31 -19.81 -4.71
C GLU A 55 12.52 -19.96 -3.19
N ALA A 56 13.41 -20.87 -2.78
CA ALA A 56 13.81 -21.05 -1.39
C ALA A 56 14.47 -19.78 -0.81
N ALA A 57 15.37 -19.13 -1.55
CA ALA A 57 15.98 -17.88 -1.12
C ALA A 57 14.95 -16.76 -0.93
N LYS A 58 13.99 -16.62 -1.86
CA LYS A 58 12.86 -15.69 -1.74
C LYS A 58 11.99 -16.01 -0.52
N LEU A 59 11.69 -17.30 -0.30
CA LEU A 59 10.88 -17.74 0.83
C LEU A 59 11.56 -17.45 2.17
N ILE A 60 12.85 -17.74 2.29
CA ILE A 60 13.65 -17.39 3.47
C ILE A 60 13.67 -15.88 3.70
N ALA A 61 13.87 -15.09 2.62
CA ALA A 61 13.82 -13.64 2.71
C ALA A 61 12.44 -13.14 3.19
N ALA A 62 11.33 -13.69 2.69
CA ALA A 62 9.98 -13.35 3.13
C ALA A 62 9.66 -13.80 4.57
N ILE A 63 10.26 -14.91 5.03
CA ILE A 63 10.16 -15.35 6.43
C ILE A 63 10.84 -14.32 7.34
N ILE A 64 12.07 -13.93 7.01
CA ILE A 64 12.90 -13.01 7.82
C ILE A 64 12.37 -11.57 7.74
N TYR A 65 12.04 -11.10 6.54
CA TYR A 65 11.67 -9.74 6.22
C TYR A 65 10.18 -9.69 5.86
N ARG A 66 9.34 -9.32 6.85
CA ARG A 66 7.88 -9.26 6.69
C ARG A 66 7.44 -8.31 5.58
N ASN A 67 8.21 -7.27 5.28
CA ASN A 67 7.97 -6.32 4.18
C ASN A 67 8.13 -6.94 2.77
N LEU A 68 8.75 -8.12 2.66
CA LEU A 68 8.83 -8.85 1.40
C LEU A 68 7.63 -9.78 1.18
N ARG A 69 6.71 -9.87 2.14
CA ARG A 69 5.50 -10.67 2.03
C ARG A 69 4.43 -9.89 1.27
N ALA A 70 3.77 -10.55 0.33
CA ALA A 70 2.61 -10.00 -0.37
C ALA A 70 1.35 -10.66 0.20
N SER A 71 0.87 -10.22 1.37
CA SER A 71 -0.27 -10.89 2.03
C SER A 71 -1.52 -10.87 1.16
N ALA A 72 -2.34 -11.90 1.26
CA ALA A 72 -3.51 -12.08 0.40
C ALA A 72 -4.53 -10.92 0.52
N ASP A 73 -4.70 -10.35 1.71
CA ASP A 73 -5.57 -9.17 1.93
C ASP A 73 -5.02 -7.89 1.27
N LEU A 74 -3.70 -7.78 1.08
CA LEU A 74 -3.05 -6.68 0.34
C LEU A 74 -3.18 -6.88 -1.18
N ARG A 75 -3.25 -8.13 -1.66
CA ARG A 75 -3.40 -8.47 -3.08
C ARG A 75 -4.78 -8.18 -3.63
N GLU A 76 -5.83 -8.47 -2.88
CA GLU A 76 -7.20 -8.17 -3.32
C GLU A 76 -7.45 -6.66 -3.44
N ASN A 77 -6.73 -5.85 -2.64
CA ASN A 77 -6.80 -4.38 -2.66
C ASN A 77 -5.63 -3.72 -3.41
N SER A 78 -4.78 -4.51 -4.07
CA SER A 78 -3.68 -4.00 -4.89
C SER A 78 -4.21 -3.49 -6.22
N THR A 79 -3.90 -2.24 -6.56
CA THR A 79 -4.10 -1.77 -7.93
C THR A 79 -3.11 -2.56 -8.80
N LYS A 80 -3.63 -3.45 -9.64
CA LYS A 80 -2.80 -4.24 -10.56
C LYS A 80 -2.43 -3.37 -11.76
N PHE A 81 -1.14 -3.36 -12.07
CA PHE A 81 -0.59 -2.70 -13.25
C PHE A 81 -0.02 -3.78 -14.17
N SER A 82 -0.38 -3.71 -15.44
CA SER A 82 0.11 -4.57 -16.52
C SER A 82 1.29 -3.90 -17.24
N GLU A 83 2.05 -4.62 -18.06
CA GLU A 83 3.10 -4.00 -18.88
C GLU A 83 2.56 -2.89 -19.80
N ASP A 84 1.29 -2.97 -20.21
CA ASP A 84 0.64 -1.94 -21.03
C ASP A 84 0.40 -0.62 -20.28
N ASP A 85 0.46 -0.62 -18.95
CA ASP A 85 0.35 0.59 -18.13
C ASP A 85 1.66 1.37 -18.03
N TYR A 86 2.76 0.83 -18.58
CA TYR A 86 4.08 1.44 -18.53
C TYR A 86 4.56 1.96 -19.89
N THR A 87 5.48 2.91 -19.83
CA THR A 87 6.29 3.41 -20.93
C THR A 87 7.74 3.46 -20.51
N TYR A 88 8.63 3.62 -21.48
CA TYR A 88 10.05 3.86 -21.24
C TYR A 88 10.38 5.27 -21.70
N ASP A 89 11.15 6.00 -20.91
CA ASP A 89 11.68 7.29 -21.34
C ASP A 89 12.82 7.13 -22.37
N SER A 90 13.37 8.24 -22.84
CA SER A 90 14.51 8.25 -23.76
C SER A 90 15.76 7.55 -23.23
N ASN A 91 15.86 7.36 -21.91
CA ASN A 91 16.98 6.70 -21.23
C ASN A 91 16.69 5.22 -20.93
N GLY A 92 15.52 4.70 -21.31
CA GLY A 92 15.11 3.32 -21.04
C GLY A 92 14.61 3.09 -19.61
N VAL A 93 14.26 4.15 -18.87
CA VAL A 93 13.71 4.06 -17.51
C VAL A 93 12.22 3.77 -17.58
N LYS A 94 11.77 2.76 -16.83
CA LYS A 94 10.36 2.34 -16.76
C LYS A 94 9.54 3.35 -15.95
N GLN A 95 8.48 3.86 -16.57
CA GLN A 95 7.59 4.88 -16.02
C GLN A 95 6.13 4.47 -16.22
N LEU A 96 5.24 4.87 -15.33
CA LEU A 96 3.81 4.67 -15.49
C LEU A 96 3.25 5.71 -16.45
N LYS A 97 2.34 5.29 -17.32
CA LYS A 97 1.57 6.21 -18.16
C LYS A 97 0.76 7.17 -17.29
N PRO A 98 0.46 8.40 -17.75
CA PRO A 98 -0.35 9.36 -16.99
C PRO A 98 -1.69 8.80 -16.52
N GLU A 99 -2.36 7.98 -17.34
CA GLU A 99 -3.64 7.36 -16.96
C GLU A 99 -3.48 6.34 -15.84
N ALA A 100 -2.34 5.65 -15.79
CA ALA A 100 -2.01 4.69 -14.74
C ALA A 100 -1.59 5.42 -13.44
N LEU A 101 -0.88 6.54 -13.55
CA LEU A 101 -0.58 7.41 -12.41
C LEU A 101 -1.85 7.97 -11.76
N GLU A 102 -2.84 8.37 -12.55
CA GLU A 102 -4.15 8.81 -12.04
C GLU A 102 -4.85 7.70 -11.24
N LYS A 103 -4.90 6.48 -11.79
CA LYS A 103 -5.44 5.31 -11.07
C LYS A 103 -4.69 5.06 -9.75
N LEU A 104 -3.36 5.23 -9.76
CA LEU A 104 -2.54 5.04 -8.57
C LEU A 104 -2.80 6.11 -7.51
N LEU A 105 -2.98 7.38 -7.91
CA LEU A 105 -3.37 8.46 -7.00
C LEU A 105 -4.74 8.22 -6.37
N ASP A 106 -5.71 7.72 -7.14
CA ASP A 106 -7.03 7.36 -6.62
C ASP A 106 -6.95 6.24 -5.59
N ALA A 107 -6.08 5.24 -5.82
CA ALA A 107 -5.81 4.21 -4.82
C ALA A 107 -5.16 4.80 -3.56
N CYS A 108 -4.18 5.70 -3.74
CA CYS A 108 -3.46 6.35 -2.64
C CYS A 108 -4.35 7.29 -1.81
N ARG A 109 -5.44 7.84 -2.37
CA ARG A 109 -6.43 8.60 -1.60
C ARG A 109 -6.97 7.79 -0.42
N ASN A 110 -7.10 6.47 -0.58
CA ASN A 110 -7.59 5.59 0.48
C ASN A 110 -6.53 5.30 1.55
N PHE A 111 -5.31 5.87 1.43
CA PHE A 111 -4.28 5.77 2.45
C PHE A 111 -4.61 6.61 3.68
N PHE A 112 -5.63 7.47 3.64
CA PHE A 112 -6.08 8.17 4.82
C PHE A 112 -7.61 8.16 4.95
N THR A 113 -8.06 8.12 6.19
CA THR A 113 -9.46 8.25 6.59
C THR A 113 -9.55 9.28 7.70
N ILE A 114 -10.73 9.89 7.85
CA ILE A 114 -10.99 10.75 9.01
C ILE A 114 -11.88 9.98 9.98
N GLU A 115 -11.40 9.82 11.21
CA GLU A 115 -12.20 9.27 12.31
C GLU A 115 -12.76 10.44 13.13
N SER A 116 -14.09 10.55 13.13
CA SER A 116 -14.82 11.46 14.01
C SER A 116 -15.06 10.77 15.35
N GLY A 117 -14.52 11.31 16.44
CA GLY A 117 -14.59 10.74 17.78
C GLY A 117 -14.39 11.80 18.86
N THR A 118 -13.96 11.41 20.06
CA THR A 118 -13.65 12.36 21.15
C THR A 118 -12.49 13.30 20.83
N LYS A 119 -11.65 12.89 19.87
CA LYS A 119 -10.52 13.62 19.31
C LYS A 119 -10.61 13.43 17.81
N ASN A 120 -11.06 14.44 17.07
CA ASN A 120 -11.12 14.37 15.61
C ASN A 120 -9.71 14.10 15.06
N GLU A 121 -9.54 12.97 14.37
CA GLU A 121 -8.22 12.46 13.97
C GLU A 121 -8.20 12.12 12.48
N LEU A 122 -7.13 12.55 11.81
CA LEU A 122 -6.74 12.03 10.52
C LEU A 122 -5.95 10.74 10.76
N VAL A 123 -6.40 9.65 10.17
CA VAL A 123 -5.86 8.31 10.33
C VAL A 123 -5.24 7.89 9.01
N ILE A 124 -3.93 7.71 8.98
CA ILE A 124 -3.19 7.27 7.79
C ILE A 124 -3.02 5.75 7.88
N ASN A 125 -3.68 5.06 6.96
CA ASN A 125 -3.75 3.62 6.77
C ASN A 125 -3.02 3.23 5.48
N ALA A 126 -1.74 2.90 5.56
CA ALA A 126 -1.01 2.39 4.40
C ALA A 126 -1.34 0.91 4.16
N LYS A 127 -2.51 0.65 3.55
CA LYS A 127 -3.01 -0.72 3.28
C LYS A 127 -3.04 -1.09 1.80
N SER A 128 -2.66 -0.23 0.87
CA SER A 128 -2.58 -0.62 -0.54
C SER A 128 -1.13 -0.71 -1.00
N THR A 129 -0.89 -1.68 -1.88
CA THR A 129 0.41 -1.98 -2.45
C THR A 129 0.69 -0.99 -3.58
N LEU A 130 1.82 -0.30 -3.51
CA LEU A 130 2.32 0.47 -4.64
C LEU A 130 3.00 -0.46 -5.65
N PRO A 131 3.13 -0.07 -6.93
CA PRO A 131 3.89 -0.81 -7.93
C PRO A 131 5.38 -0.81 -7.62
N GLU A 132 6.08 -1.90 -7.94
CA GLU A 132 7.53 -1.99 -7.70
C GLU A 132 8.29 -0.77 -8.26
N GLY A 133 9.20 -0.22 -7.47
CA GLY A 133 9.92 1.01 -7.81
C GLY A 133 9.18 2.29 -7.41
N TYR A 134 7.92 2.25 -7.00
CA TYR A 134 7.17 3.43 -6.56
C TYR A 134 7.13 3.57 -5.05
N THR A 135 7.16 4.82 -4.59
CA THR A 135 6.95 5.19 -3.19
C THR A 135 5.95 6.32 -3.09
N CYS A 136 5.20 6.34 -1.99
CA CYS A 136 4.23 7.38 -1.69
C CYS A 136 4.73 8.17 -0.47
N GLU A 137 4.64 9.50 -0.51
CA GLU A 137 4.93 10.37 0.61
C GLU A 137 3.67 11.16 0.95
N ILE A 138 3.30 11.17 2.24
CA ILE A 138 2.17 11.93 2.75
C ILE A 138 2.67 13.04 3.66
N LEU A 139 2.40 14.28 3.28
CA LEU A 139 2.65 15.48 4.08
C LEU A 139 1.33 15.99 4.63
N VAL A 140 1.26 16.23 5.95
CA VAL A 140 0.09 16.79 6.61
C VAL A 140 0.48 18.11 7.26
N SER A 141 -0.07 19.22 6.77
CA SER A 141 0.11 20.56 7.35
C SER A 141 -1.17 21.00 8.04
N ARG A 142 -1.10 21.33 9.33
CA ARG A 142 -2.24 21.84 10.10
C ARG A 142 -2.22 23.36 10.16
N TYR A 143 -3.40 23.95 10.04
CA TYR A 143 -3.62 25.38 10.05
C TYR A 143 -4.59 25.78 11.15
N LEU A 144 -4.19 26.79 11.90
CA LEU A 144 -5.03 27.45 12.90
C LEU A 144 -5.05 28.95 12.58
N TYR A 145 -6.24 29.53 12.40
CA TYR A 145 -6.44 30.92 11.98
C TYR A 145 -5.65 31.31 10.71
N GLY A 146 -5.57 30.41 9.73
CA GLY A 146 -4.87 30.65 8.46
C GLY A 146 -3.34 30.60 8.54
N ARG A 147 -2.75 30.29 9.71
CA ARG A 147 -1.30 30.10 9.88
C ARG A 147 -0.96 28.63 10.02
N ASN A 148 0.10 28.19 9.35
CA ASN A 148 0.64 26.85 9.54
C ASN A 148 1.15 26.74 10.98
N TYR A 149 0.62 25.77 11.71
CA TYR A 149 0.95 25.55 13.11
C TYR A 149 1.84 24.32 13.32
N ARG A 150 1.68 23.28 12.49
CA ARG A 150 2.53 22.08 12.55
C ARG A 150 2.42 21.26 11.26
N ALA A 151 3.56 20.81 10.76
CA ALA A 151 3.66 19.87 9.65
C ALA A 151 4.12 18.48 10.14
N TYR A 152 3.63 17.44 9.48
CA TYR A 152 4.01 16.05 9.67
C TYR A 152 4.38 15.45 8.32
N HIS A 153 5.40 14.61 8.29
CA HIS A 153 5.84 13.91 7.10
C HIS A 153 5.82 12.40 7.37
N PHE A 154 5.17 11.66 6.46
CA PHE A 154 5.07 10.22 6.50
C PHE A 154 5.53 9.66 5.16
N GLY A 155 6.67 8.97 5.15
CA GLY A 155 7.10 8.18 3.99
C GLY A 155 6.39 6.82 4.00
N LEU A 156 5.85 6.42 2.86
CA LEU A 156 5.21 5.14 2.61
C LEU A 156 5.91 4.49 1.42
N SER A 157 6.96 3.72 1.69
CA SER A 157 7.59 2.88 0.67
C SER A 157 6.96 1.49 0.65
N ILE A 158 7.04 0.77 -0.47
CA ILE A 158 6.84 -0.70 -0.51
C ILE A 158 7.82 -1.40 0.45
N LYS A 159 8.96 -0.75 0.76
CA LYS A 159 9.87 -1.25 1.80
C LYS A 159 9.29 -1.15 3.21
N ASP A 160 8.30 -0.29 3.45
CA ASP A 160 7.72 0.00 4.76
C ASP A 160 6.33 -0.63 5.00
N SER A 161 5.77 -1.38 4.04
CA SER A 161 4.52 -2.08 4.29
C SER A 161 4.75 -3.34 5.14
N ALA A 162 4.23 -3.29 6.37
CA ALA A 162 4.07 -4.38 7.33
C ALA A 162 5.26 -4.69 8.28
N SER A 163 6.00 -3.68 8.76
CA SER A 163 6.98 -3.91 9.84
C SER A 163 6.37 -4.14 11.23
N ASP A 164 5.05 -4.08 11.42
CA ASP A 164 4.49 -4.34 12.73
C ASP A 164 2.96 -4.54 12.67
N ASP A 165 2.43 -5.58 13.31
CA ASP A 165 1.03 -5.57 13.83
C ASP A 165 0.83 -4.45 14.89
N THR A 166 1.93 -3.77 15.20
CA THR A 166 2.11 -2.54 15.99
C THR A 166 2.33 -1.28 15.13
N ALA A 167 2.20 -1.34 13.79
CA ALA A 167 2.23 -0.17 12.91
C ALA A 167 0.88 0.53 13.06
N ALA A 168 0.65 1.03 14.27
CA ALA A 168 -0.50 1.81 14.65
C ALA A 168 -0.71 2.85 13.55
N ASN A 169 -1.90 2.83 12.94
CA ASN A 169 -2.33 3.84 11.98
C ASN A 169 -1.77 5.19 12.43
N LYS A 170 -1.04 5.89 11.57
CA LYS A 170 -0.45 7.17 11.98
C LYS A 170 -1.63 8.13 12.18
N ARG A 171 -1.84 8.54 13.42
CA ARG A 171 -2.94 9.43 13.82
C ARG A 171 -2.41 10.85 13.94
N VAL A 172 -3.06 11.78 13.27
CA VAL A 172 -2.81 13.22 13.39
C VAL A 172 -4.07 13.87 13.95
N LEU A 173 -3.95 14.41 15.16
CA LEU A 173 -5.05 15.15 15.79
C LEU A 173 -5.37 16.41 14.97
N LEU A 174 -6.62 16.58 14.58
CA LEU A 174 -7.14 17.75 13.84
C LEU A 174 -7.70 18.82 14.77
N ALA A 175 -7.13 18.92 15.96
CA ALA A 175 -7.45 19.94 16.94
C ALA A 175 -6.20 20.36 17.71
N TYR A 176 -6.22 21.60 18.21
CA TYR A 176 -5.22 22.11 19.13
C TYR A 176 -5.93 22.75 20.33
N GLN A 177 -5.66 22.26 21.53
CA GLN A 177 -6.31 22.72 22.77
C GLN A 177 -7.86 22.77 22.69
N GLY A 178 -8.46 21.79 21.98
CA GLY A 178 -9.92 21.72 21.79
C GLY A 178 -10.47 22.57 20.64
N VAL A 179 -9.64 23.38 19.97
CA VAL A 179 -10.05 24.16 18.80
C VAL A 179 -9.83 23.34 17.52
N PRO A 180 -10.88 23.11 16.71
CA PRO A 180 -10.74 22.44 15.41
C PRO A 180 -9.78 23.18 14.48
N CYS A 181 -8.88 22.43 13.86
CA CYS A 181 -7.91 22.94 12.91
C CYS A 181 -8.30 22.53 11.48
N GLU A 182 -7.92 23.35 10.51
CA GLU A 182 -7.91 22.91 9.11
C GLU A 182 -6.61 22.16 8.85
N ALA A 183 -6.59 21.30 7.83
CA ALA A 183 -5.35 20.67 7.41
C ALA A 183 -5.28 20.59 5.88
N THR A 184 -4.06 20.57 5.37
CA THR A 184 -3.76 20.18 3.99
C THR A 184 -3.02 18.85 4.05
N VAL A 185 -3.49 17.87 3.26
CA VAL A 185 -2.84 16.59 3.05
C VAL A 185 -2.34 16.56 1.61
N LEU A 186 -1.04 16.34 1.45
CA LEU A 186 -0.39 16.27 0.16
C LEU A 186 0.16 14.86 0.00
N ILE A 187 -0.27 14.17 -1.05
CA ILE A 187 0.17 12.83 -1.42
C ILE A 187 1.07 12.97 -2.65
N MET A 188 2.31 12.51 -2.55
CA MET A 188 3.29 12.52 -3.64
C MET A 188 3.66 11.09 -4.00
N LEU A 189 3.63 10.77 -5.30
CA LEU A 189 4.16 9.55 -5.85
C LEU A 189 5.53 9.82 -6.44
N ARG A 190 6.50 9.00 -6.05
CA ARG A 190 7.86 9.05 -6.58
C ARG A 190 8.22 7.76 -7.27
N ASN A 191 8.93 7.87 -8.38
CA ASN A 191 9.54 6.74 -9.07
C ASN A 191 11.00 6.61 -8.65
N GLN A 192 11.30 5.58 -7.86
CA GLN A 192 12.64 5.26 -7.39
C GLN A 192 13.52 4.64 -8.49
N LEU A 193 12.93 4.20 -9.61
CA LEU A 193 13.68 3.78 -10.80
C LEU A 193 14.22 4.98 -11.57
N ASP A 194 13.59 6.15 -11.42
CA ASP A 194 13.95 7.42 -12.05
C ASP A 194 14.48 8.43 -11.01
N SER A 195 15.56 8.08 -10.33
CA SER A 195 16.23 8.94 -9.31
C SER A 195 15.38 9.43 -8.13
N GLY A 196 14.14 8.94 -7.98
CA GLY A 196 13.19 9.39 -6.97
C GLY A 196 12.38 10.63 -7.38
N GLU A 197 12.29 10.93 -8.67
CA GLU A 197 11.48 12.03 -9.20
C GLU A 197 10.00 11.90 -8.81
N ILE A 198 9.35 13.05 -8.60
CA ILE A 198 7.92 13.11 -8.31
C ILE A 198 7.17 12.99 -9.63
N GLU A 199 6.43 11.89 -9.80
CA GLU A 199 5.66 11.65 -11.01
C GLU A 199 4.20 12.11 -10.88
N ALA A 200 3.68 12.17 -9.65
CA ALA A 200 2.33 12.63 -9.43
C ALA A 200 2.10 13.19 -8.03
N VAL A 201 1.20 14.16 -7.91
CA VAL A 201 0.84 14.82 -6.66
C VAL A 201 -0.67 15.02 -6.60
N SER A 202 -1.25 14.81 -5.42
CA SER A 202 -2.61 15.22 -5.11
C SER A 202 -2.66 15.96 -3.77
N GLU A 203 -3.41 17.06 -3.76
CA GLU A 203 -3.56 17.93 -2.60
C GLU A 203 -5.03 17.94 -2.14
N TYR A 204 -5.23 17.66 -0.86
CA TYR A 204 -6.53 17.63 -0.23
C TYR A 204 -6.59 18.65 0.91
N ARG A 205 -7.70 19.37 1.00
CA ARG A 205 -8.05 20.20 2.16
C ARG A 205 -9.01 19.44 3.07
N ILE A 206 -8.70 19.46 4.35
CA ILE A 206 -9.57 19.01 5.42
C ILE A 206 -10.13 20.26 6.13
N GLY A 207 -11.45 20.44 6.03
CA GLY A 207 -12.17 21.50 6.71
C GLY A 207 -12.29 21.26 8.22
N LYS A 208 -12.66 22.31 8.96
CA LYS A 208 -12.91 22.19 10.41
C LYS A 208 -14.09 21.28 10.75
N ASP A 209 -15.00 21.13 9.79
CA ASP A 209 -16.14 20.22 9.78
C ASP A 209 -15.76 18.79 9.36
N LEU A 210 -14.47 18.52 9.18
CA LEU A 210 -13.93 17.25 8.69
C LEU A 210 -14.28 16.92 7.24
N SER A 211 -14.80 17.90 6.47
CA SER A 211 -14.99 17.73 5.03
C SER A 211 -13.64 17.56 4.33
N VAL A 212 -13.55 16.63 3.39
CA VAL A 212 -12.36 16.41 2.55
C VAL A 212 -12.65 16.94 1.16
N LYS A 213 -11.83 17.86 0.67
CA LYS A 213 -11.94 18.43 -0.68
C LYS A 213 -10.62 18.30 -1.41
N LEU A 214 -10.63 17.71 -2.61
CA LEU A 214 -9.50 17.77 -3.53
C LEU A 214 -9.30 19.22 -4.00
N LEU A 215 -8.10 19.75 -3.81
CA LEU A 215 -7.72 21.10 -4.24
C LEU A 215 -7.04 21.09 -5.61
N SER A 216 -6.04 20.23 -5.75
CA SER A 216 -5.23 20.14 -6.94
C SER A 216 -4.76 18.70 -7.16
N ARG A 217 -4.54 18.36 -8.41
CA ARG A 217 -3.91 17.11 -8.82
C ARG A 217 -3.06 17.36 -10.05
N GLN A 218 -1.87 16.78 -10.06
CA GLN A 218 -0.91 16.90 -11.15
C GLN A 218 -0.24 15.55 -11.37
N THR A 219 -0.17 15.15 -12.63
CA THR A 219 0.65 14.03 -13.08
C THR A 219 1.71 14.56 -14.04
N ARG A 220 2.82 13.84 -14.15
CA ARG A 220 3.82 14.09 -15.18
C ARG A 220 3.13 14.12 -16.54
N SER A 221 3.34 15.19 -17.30
CA SER A 221 2.76 15.32 -18.64
C SER A 221 3.36 14.26 -19.57
N ALA A 222 2.52 13.66 -20.42
CA ALA A 222 2.99 12.81 -21.51
C ALA A 222 3.95 13.61 -22.39
N VAL A 223 5.14 13.06 -22.63
CA VAL A 223 6.09 13.57 -23.63
C VAL A 223 5.79 12.90 -24.96
#